data_AF-A0L8M3-F1
#
_entry.id   AF-A0L8M3-F1
#
_cell.length_a   1.000
_cell.length_b   1.000
_cell.length_c   1.000
_cell.angle_alpha   90.00
_cell.angle_beta   90.00
_cell.angle_gamma   90.00
#
_symmetry.space_group_name_H-M   'P 1'
#
loop_
_entity.id
_entity.type
_entity.pdbx_description
1 polymer ?
#
loop_
_entity_poly.entity_id
_entity_poly.type
_entity_poly.pdbx_seq_one_letter_code
_entity_poly.pdbx_strand_id
1 'polypeptide(L)'
;MRLNPEFLRNLWIEMSLHRLIVMPIVLGGLFYLSWMTSSVNTLWNPRNFLILTYTVLVMMWGVPQAGDSVIQEILHRTWDSQRMSILSPWSMTWGKLLGSTIFTWYGGIMVLGMLYAVMHLHYPYFPTTRLHQLLLYSVGCGLLGQSLSLLLSLLSIHGGSLPRRRYISGPLAVGLVVSLLYLLGVIFFLVVPDAEKEMVFWHGWQTTLPTFTLYSLASFLLWSWLGLYRLMSQELQKPTGPLVWIAFLIFLCWYGAGFIQLSPSMEAGDQQMLQLWLAQAIMALLTYFAAFFESKNLLSYRKTLYYARRGAWRNLWHTIPLWWVGLCLLTAMLLNSLMSPFRLEFTQATLLFSGNAPIHLKWAMLAALLFMFRDLALMQLIYLNPNGQRARATIILYLLVLYILLPSVAATLGAAHITAPLFFPMAGYDPILIVSPPMVEALVVIGLAWSRWKSLMKSA
;
A
#
# COMPACT_ATOMS: atom_id res chain seq x y z
N MET A 1 -25.57 10.90 -24.40
CA MET A 1 -24.45 10.88 -23.42
C MET A 1 -23.15 10.78 -24.19
N ARG A 2 -22.26 11.78 -24.15
CA ARG A 2 -20.96 11.69 -24.84
C ARG A 2 -20.07 10.75 -24.03
N LEU A 3 -19.90 9.52 -24.51
CA LEU A 3 -19.01 8.53 -23.90
C LEU A 3 -17.58 9.09 -23.82
N ASN A 4 -16.86 8.69 -22.77
CA ASN A 4 -15.48 9.11 -22.55
C ASN A 4 -14.61 8.75 -23.79
N PRO A 5 -13.98 9.73 -24.46
CA PRO A 5 -13.28 9.48 -25.72
C PRO A 5 -12.05 8.59 -25.54
N GLU A 6 -11.38 8.61 -24.39
CA GLU A 6 -10.27 7.71 -24.08
C GLU A 6 -10.74 6.25 -23.96
N PHE A 7 -11.90 6.05 -23.34
CA PHE A 7 -12.50 4.72 -23.26
C PHE A 7 -12.90 4.20 -24.65
N LEU A 8 -13.49 5.06 -25.48
CA LEU A 8 -13.84 4.70 -26.86
C LEU A 8 -12.59 4.34 -27.67
N ARG A 9 -11.53 5.15 -27.61
CA ARG A 9 -10.27 4.86 -28.29
C ARG A 9 -9.74 3.47 -27.92
N ASN A 10 -9.69 3.16 -26.62
CA ASN A 10 -9.20 1.88 -26.15
C ASN A 10 -10.12 0.72 -26.56
N LEU A 11 -11.44 0.93 -26.54
CA LEU A 11 -12.40 -0.08 -27.01
C LEU A 11 -12.17 -0.44 -28.48
N TRP A 12 -11.92 0.54 -29.34
CA TRP A 12 -11.67 0.31 -30.76
C TRP A 12 -10.33 -0.39 -31.02
N ILE A 13 -9.31 -0.09 -30.23
CA ILE A 13 -7.98 -0.73 -30.35
C ILE A 13 -8.02 -2.16 -29.83
N GLU A 14 -8.65 -2.41 -28.69
CA GLU A 14 -8.58 -3.69 -28.01
C GLU A 14 -9.62 -4.70 -28.52
N MET A 15 -10.80 -4.25 -28.95
CA MET A 15 -11.94 -5.09 -29.37
C MET A 15 -12.01 -5.25 -30.90
N SER A 16 -10.99 -5.86 -31.48
CA SER A 16 -11.07 -6.26 -32.89
C SER A 16 -12.01 -7.46 -33.09
N LEU A 17 -12.67 -7.53 -34.26
CA LEU A 17 -13.59 -8.63 -34.59
C LEU A 17 -12.92 -10.00 -34.45
N HIS A 18 -11.65 -10.10 -34.86
CA HIS A 18 -10.87 -11.32 -34.70
C HIS A 18 -10.74 -11.73 -33.22
N ARG A 19 -10.39 -10.79 -32.32
CA ARG A 19 -10.24 -11.04 -30.89
C ARG A 19 -11.57 -11.44 -30.22
N LEU A 20 -12.67 -10.83 -30.67
CA LEU A 20 -14.02 -11.15 -30.20
C LEU A 20 -14.46 -12.57 -30.53
N ILE A 21 -14.03 -13.12 -31.66
CA ILE A 21 -14.39 -14.50 -32.07
C ILE A 21 -13.42 -15.52 -31.49
N VAL A 22 -12.12 -15.23 -31.51
CA VAL A 22 -11.09 -16.18 -31.07
C VAL A 22 -11.17 -16.45 -29.56
N MET A 23 -11.42 -15.42 -28.75
CA MET A 23 -11.42 -15.57 -27.29
C MET A 23 -12.48 -16.58 -26.78
N PRO A 24 -13.77 -16.51 -27.20
CA PRO A 24 -14.76 -17.52 -26.85
C PRO A 24 -14.40 -18.92 -27.37
N ILE A 25 -13.88 -19.04 -28.60
CA ILE A 25 -13.53 -20.34 -29.19
C ILE A 25 -12.40 -21.00 -28.40
N VAL A 26 -11.36 -20.24 -28.06
CA VAL A 26 -10.22 -20.74 -27.28
C VAL A 26 -10.66 -21.12 -25.87
N LEU A 27 -11.41 -20.24 -25.18
CA LEU A 27 -11.91 -20.54 -23.84
C LEU A 27 -12.86 -21.73 -23.81
N GLY A 28 -13.78 -21.81 -24.77
CA GLY A 28 -14.72 -22.92 -24.91
C GLY A 28 -14.00 -24.24 -25.22
N GLY A 29 -13.01 -24.21 -26.12
CA GLY A 29 -12.19 -25.38 -26.44
C GLY A 29 -11.36 -25.87 -25.25
N LEU A 30 -10.69 -24.95 -24.54
CA LEU A 30 -9.94 -25.27 -23.32
C LEU A 30 -10.84 -25.83 -22.22
N PHE A 31 -12.03 -25.23 -22.03
CA PHE A 31 -13.02 -25.73 -21.09
C PHE A 31 -13.51 -27.14 -21.47
N TYR A 32 -13.82 -27.38 -22.74
CA TYR A 32 -14.23 -28.68 -23.24
C TYR A 32 -13.16 -29.77 -23.00
N LEU A 33 -11.88 -29.45 -23.20
CA LEU A 33 -10.78 -30.38 -22.90
C LEU A 33 -10.68 -30.70 -21.41
N SER A 34 -10.78 -29.67 -20.56
CA SER A 34 -10.79 -29.87 -19.09
C SER A 34 -11.98 -30.71 -18.64
N TRP A 35 -13.14 -30.51 -19.26
CA TRP A 35 -14.34 -31.31 -19.01
C TRP A 35 -14.15 -32.78 -19.35
N MET A 36 -13.62 -33.07 -20.55
CA MET A 36 -13.39 -34.45 -21.01
C MET A 36 -12.38 -35.21 -20.14
N THR A 37 -11.39 -34.51 -19.59
CA THR A 37 -10.32 -35.13 -18.78
C THR A 37 -10.77 -35.46 -17.34
N SER A 38 -11.91 -34.90 -16.89
CA SER A 38 -12.56 -35.03 -15.57
C SER A 38 -11.87 -35.95 -14.54
N SER A 39 -10.81 -35.46 -13.90
CA SER A 39 -10.24 -36.09 -12.69
C SER A 39 -10.48 -35.19 -11.48
N VAL A 40 -11.07 -35.75 -10.43
CA VAL A 40 -11.65 -34.99 -9.30
C VAL A 40 -10.58 -34.25 -8.47
N ASN A 41 -9.39 -34.82 -8.33
CA ASN A 41 -8.31 -34.33 -7.47
C ASN A 41 -7.14 -33.65 -8.19
N THR A 42 -7.24 -33.39 -9.50
CA THR A 42 -6.14 -32.77 -10.25
C THR A 42 -6.43 -31.31 -10.60
N LEU A 43 -5.40 -30.60 -11.09
CA LEU A 43 -5.54 -29.26 -11.67
C LEU A 43 -6.52 -29.24 -12.87
N TRP A 44 -6.78 -30.40 -13.49
CA TRP A 44 -7.67 -30.56 -14.63
C TRP A 44 -9.15 -30.62 -14.24
N ASN A 45 -9.48 -30.58 -12.95
CA ASN A 45 -10.86 -30.37 -12.50
C ASN A 45 -11.39 -29.05 -13.12
N PRO A 46 -12.54 -29.07 -13.83
CA PRO A 46 -13.09 -27.90 -14.51
C PRO A 46 -13.19 -26.64 -13.64
N ARG A 47 -13.49 -26.81 -12.35
CA ARG A 47 -13.51 -25.70 -11.37
C ARG A 47 -12.13 -25.05 -11.21
N ASN A 48 -11.11 -25.86 -10.91
CA ASN A 48 -9.76 -25.39 -10.65
C ASN A 48 -9.13 -24.79 -11.92
N PHE A 49 -9.42 -25.41 -13.07
CA PHE A 49 -8.99 -24.91 -14.37
C PHE A 49 -9.55 -23.51 -14.69
N LEU A 50 -10.85 -23.29 -14.43
CA LEU A 50 -11.48 -21.97 -14.64
C LEU A 50 -10.90 -20.91 -13.70
N ILE A 51 -10.65 -21.23 -12.42
CA ILE A 51 -10.01 -20.31 -11.47
C ILE A 51 -8.59 -19.95 -11.92
N LEU A 52 -7.81 -20.93 -12.38
CA LEU A 52 -6.47 -20.70 -12.91
C LEU A 52 -6.53 -19.82 -14.17
N THR A 53 -7.45 -20.12 -15.08
CA THR A 53 -7.65 -19.34 -16.32
C THR A 53 -8.03 -17.90 -16.01
N TYR A 54 -8.93 -17.67 -15.04
CA TYR A 54 -9.26 -16.33 -14.56
C TYR A 54 -8.04 -15.61 -13.97
N THR A 55 -7.24 -16.31 -13.18
CA THR A 55 -6.00 -15.77 -12.58
C THR A 55 -5.02 -15.34 -13.66
N VAL A 56 -4.81 -16.15 -14.69
CA VAL A 56 -3.89 -15.81 -15.78
C VAL A 56 -4.41 -14.61 -16.58
N LEU A 57 -5.70 -14.59 -16.94
CA LEU A 57 -6.26 -13.55 -17.79
C LEU A 57 -6.41 -12.20 -17.07
N VAL A 58 -7.06 -12.18 -15.91
CA VAL A 58 -7.38 -10.92 -15.23
C VAL A 58 -6.23 -10.45 -14.34
N MET A 59 -5.59 -11.36 -13.61
CA MET A 59 -4.51 -10.99 -12.69
C MET A 59 -3.17 -10.89 -13.40
N MET A 60 -2.71 -11.94 -14.09
CA MET A 60 -1.36 -11.94 -14.67
C MET A 60 -1.26 -11.10 -15.95
N TRP A 61 -2.31 -11.04 -16.76
CA TRP A 61 -2.33 -10.24 -17.99
C TRP A 61 -3.01 -8.88 -17.79
N GLY A 62 -4.20 -8.83 -17.19
CA GLY A 62 -4.93 -7.57 -17.01
C GLY A 62 -4.25 -6.56 -16.10
N VAL A 63 -3.61 -7.00 -15.00
CA VAL A 63 -2.96 -6.09 -14.04
C VAL A 63 -1.77 -5.35 -14.67
N PRO A 64 -0.80 -6.02 -15.36
CA PRO A 64 0.25 -5.30 -16.07
C PRO A 64 -0.27 -4.39 -17.16
N GLN A 65 -1.30 -4.80 -17.91
CA GLN A 65 -1.88 -4.00 -19.00
C GLN A 65 -2.41 -2.65 -18.48
N ALA A 66 -3.07 -2.63 -17.32
CA ALA A 66 -3.53 -1.39 -16.69
C ALA A 66 -2.36 -0.45 -16.37
N GLY A 67 -1.27 -0.97 -15.79
CA GLY A 67 -0.08 -0.20 -15.44
C GLY A 67 0.70 0.30 -16.66
N ASP A 68 0.83 -0.52 -17.68
CA ASP A 68 1.60 -0.20 -18.88
C ASP A 68 0.88 0.82 -19.79
N SER A 69 -0.44 0.98 -19.66
CA SER A 69 -1.22 1.95 -20.42
C SER A 69 -0.74 3.41 -20.30
N VAL A 70 -0.10 3.78 -19.19
CA VAL A 70 0.53 5.11 -19.03
C VAL A 70 2.01 5.06 -19.42
N ILE A 71 2.71 4.00 -19.04
CA ILE A 71 4.14 3.85 -19.32
C ILE A 71 4.41 3.88 -20.83
N GLN A 72 3.61 3.16 -21.62
CA GLN A 72 3.78 3.10 -23.07
C GLN A 72 3.59 4.48 -23.72
N GLU A 73 2.58 5.26 -23.31
CA GLU A 73 2.36 6.59 -23.85
C GLU A 73 3.49 7.58 -23.50
N ILE A 74 4.11 7.43 -22.32
CA ILE A 74 5.30 8.21 -21.95
C ILE A 74 6.49 7.81 -22.80
N LEU A 75 6.71 6.50 -23.00
CA LEU A 75 7.76 5.99 -23.87
C LEU A 75 7.57 6.45 -25.33
N HIS A 76 6.32 6.53 -25.79
CA HIS A 76 5.95 7.03 -27.12
C HIS A 76 5.83 8.55 -27.21
N ARG A 77 6.10 9.30 -26.13
CA ARG A 77 6.03 10.78 -26.07
C ARG A 77 4.66 11.36 -26.42
N THR A 78 3.59 10.57 -26.28
CA THR A 78 2.22 11.03 -26.51
C THR A 78 1.54 11.55 -25.23
N TRP A 79 2.13 11.26 -24.07
CA TRP A 79 1.61 11.70 -22.76
C TRP A 79 1.44 13.22 -22.66
N ASP A 80 2.40 14.01 -23.14
CA ASP A 80 2.32 15.47 -23.04
C ASP A 80 1.16 16.05 -23.86
N SER A 81 0.85 15.44 -25.03
CA SER A 81 -0.32 15.81 -25.82
C SER A 81 -1.62 15.48 -25.08
N GLN A 82 -1.68 14.34 -24.38
CA GLN A 82 -2.84 14.01 -23.55
C GLN A 82 -3.00 14.93 -22.35
N ARG A 83 -1.90 15.39 -21.75
CA ARG A 83 -1.96 16.36 -20.63
C ARG A 83 -2.52 17.71 -21.04
N MET A 84 -2.35 18.08 -22.30
CA MET A 84 -2.93 19.29 -22.89
C MET A 84 -4.40 19.10 -23.33
N SER A 85 -4.91 17.86 -23.30
CA SER A 85 -6.31 17.60 -23.63
C SER A 85 -7.27 18.14 -22.56
N ILE A 86 -8.52 18.40 -22.95
CA ILE A 86 -9.58 18.95 -22.08
C ILE A 86 -10.10 17.90 -21.07
N LEU A 87 -9.53 16.69 -21.04
CA LEU A 87 -10.05 15.58 -20.25
C LEU A 87 -9.93 15.83 -18.75
N SER A 88 -10.98 15.45 -18.03
CA SER A 88 -10.94 15.45 -16.57
C SER A 88 -10.07 14.29 -16.05
N PRO A 89 -9.40 14.45 -14.89
CA PRO A 89 -8.60 13.37 -14.29
C PRO A 89 -9.41 12.09 -14.08
N TRP A 90 -10.69 12.21 -13.74
CA TRP A 90 -11.59 11.07 -13.55
C TRP A 90 -11.87 10.35 -14.88
N SER A 91 -12.17 11.11 -15.94
CA SER A 91 -12.36 10.56 -17.29
C SER A 91 -11.10 9.83 -17.76
N MET A 92 -9.93 10.42 -17.56
CA MET A 92 -8.66 9.81 -17.93
C MET A 92 -8.39 8.52 -17.13
N THR A 93 -8.65 8.54 -15.82
CA THR A 93 -8.47 7.37 -14.94
C THR A 93 -9.32 6.18 -15.39
N TRP A 94 -10.63 6.38 -15.60
CA TRP A 94 -11.51 5.29 -16.05
C TRP A 94 -11.22 4.84 -17.47
N GLY A 95 -10.88 5.78 -18.36
CA GLY A 95 -10.48 5.47 -19.73
C GLY A 95 -9.28 4.54 -19.78
N LYS A 96 -8.30 4.75 -18.88
CA LYS A 96 -7.12 3.88 -18.77
C LYS A 96 -7.39 2.60 -18.00
N LEU A 97 -8.02 2.68 -16.83
CA LEU A 97 -8.27 1.52 -15.97
C LEU A 97 -9.14 0.47 -16.68
N LEU A 98 -10.32 0.87 -17.16
CA LEU A 98 -11.26 -0.05 -17.79
C LEU A 98 -11.04 -0.18 -19.29
N GLY A 99 -10.61 0.89 -19.97
CA GLY A 99 -10.42 0.85 -21.42
C GLY A 99 -9.25 -0.06 -21.81
N SER A 100 -8.10 0.06 -21.15
CA SER A 100 -6.95 -0.81 -21.47
C SER A 100 -7.20 -2.27 -21.11
N THR A 101 -8.06 -2.57 -20.14
CA THR A 101 -8.32 -3.93 -19.66
C THR A 101 -9.64 -4.51 -20.19
N ILE A 102 -10.32 -3.84 -21.13
CA ILE A 102 -11.65 -4.25 -21.58
C ILE A 102 -11.65 -5.67 -22.18
N PHE A 103 -10.59 -6.01 -22.91
CA PHE A 103 -10.44 -7.33 -23.52
C PHE A 103 -10.20 -8.43 -22.48
N THR A 104 -9.42 -8.15 -21.43
CA THR A 104 -9.21 -9.11 -20.34
C THR A 104 -10.46 -9.30 -19.50
N TRP A 105 -11.25 -8.24 -19.28
CA TRP A 105 -12.57 -8.34 -18.65
C TRP A 105 -13.59 -9.11 -19.49
N TYR A 106 -13.57 -8.95 -20.82
CA TYR A 106 -14.42 -9.73 -21.72
C TYR A 106 -14.19 -11.24 -21.54
N GLY A 107 -12.93 -11.69 -21.58
CA GLY A 107 -12.58 -13.09 -21.28
C GLY A 107 -12.87 -13.49 -19.83
N GLY A 108 -12.57 -12.61 -18.87
CA GLY A 108 -12.79 -12.86 -17.45
C GLY A 108 -14.26 -13.09 -17.09
N ILE A 109 -15.18 -12.29 -17.65
CA ILE A 109 -16.63 -12.46 -17.42
C ILE A 109 -17.12 -13.79 -18.00
N MET A 110 -16.63 -14.20 -19.18
CA MET A 110 -16.95 -15.52 -19.74
C MET A 110 -16.50 -16.65 -18.81
N VAL A 111 -15.27 -16.58 -18.30
CA VAL A 111 -14.73 -17.57 -17.37
C VAL A 111 -15.53 -17.60 -16.06
N LEU A 112 -15.91 -16.44 -15.52
CA LEU A 112 -16.75 -16.36 -14.31
C LEU A 112 -18.17 -16.92 -14.55
N GLY A 113 -18.75 -16.68 -15.73
CA GLY A 113 -20.04 -17.26 -16.12
C GLY A 113 -19.98 -18.78 -16.25
N MET A 114 -18.92 -19.31 -16.87
CA MET A 114 -18.67 -20.76 -16.91
C MET A 114 -18.44 -21.34 -15.51
N LEU A 115 -17.71 -20.63 -14.64
CA LEU A 115 -17.48 -21.06 -13.26
C LEU A 115 -18.79 -21.13 -12.48
N TYR A 116 -19.68 -20.14 -12.63
CA TYR A 116 -21.02 -20.16 -12.05
C TYR A 116 -21.80 -21.40 -12.51
N ALA A 117 -21.81 -21.68 -13.82
CA ALA A 117 -22.51 -22.83 -14.38
C ALA A 117 -21.96 -24.17 -13.87
N VAL A 118 -20.64 -24.33 -13.83
CA VAL A 118 -19.98 -25.55 -13.31
C VAL A 118 -20.33 -25.76 -11.84
N MET A 119 -20.21 -24.72 -11.03
CA MET A 119 -20.48 -24.83 -9.59
C MET A 119 -21.95 -25.15 -9.31
N HIS A 120 -22.87 -24.53 -10.03
CA HIS A 120 -24.29 -24.78 -9.85
C HIS A 120 -24.72 -26.18 -10.32
N LEU A 121 -24.17 -26.67 -11.43
CA LEU A 121 -24.55 -27.96 -12.03
C LEU A 121 -23.85 -29.16 -11.38
N HIS A 122 -22.58 -29.02 -10.99
CA HIS A 122 -21.75 -30.17 -10.54
C HIS A 122 -21.55 -30.21 -9.02
N TYR A 123 -21.76 -29.09 -8.32
CA TYR A 123 -21.61 -29.00 -6.87
C TYR A 123 -22.89 -28.45 -6.23
N PRO A 124 -24.03 -29.16 -6.35
CA PRO A 124 -25.34 -28.65 -5.89
C PRO A 124 -25.41 -28.40 -4.38
N TYR A 125 -24.55 -29.06 -3.60
CA TYR A 125 -24.44 -28.86 -2.15
C TYR A 125 -23.58 -27.65 -1.76
N PHE A 126 -22.92 -26.99 -2.72
CA PHE A 126 -22.14 -25.79 -2.44
C PHE A 126 -23.08 -24.59 -2.19
N PRO A 127 -22.91 -23.82 -1.11
CA PRO A 127 -23.79 -22.71 -0.79
C PRO A 127 -23.78 -21.64 -1.90
N THR A 128 -24.96 -21.30 -2.42
CA THR A 128 -25.12 -20.28 -3.47
C THR A 128 -24.63 -18.90 -3.02
N THR A 129 -24.80 -18.56 -1.74
CA THR A 129 -24.29 -17.33 -1.13
C THR A 129 -22.77 -17.23 -1.24
N ARG A 130 -22.06 -18.34 -0.98
CA ARG A 130 -20.60 -18.42 -1.03
C ARG A 130 -20.07 -18.32 -2.45
N LEU A 131 -20.81 -18.89 -3.41
CA LEU A 131 -20.51 -18.75 -4.84
C LEU A 131 -20.57 -17.28 -5.24
N HIS A 132 -21.64 -16.56 -4.89
CA HIS A 132 -21.74 -15.12 -5.17
C HIS A 132 -20.60 -14.33 -4.50
N GLN A 133 -20.24 -14.67 -3.26
CA GLN A 133 -19.10 -14.03 -2.59
C GLN A 133 -17.78 -14.29 -3.30
N LEU A 134 -17.53 -15.52 -3.79
CA LEU A 134 -16.33 -15.85 -4.57
C LEU A 134 -16.26 -15.08 -5.89
N LEU A 135 -17.40 -14.92 -6.59
CA LEU A 135 -17.46 -14.14 -7.83
C LEU A 135 -17.18 -12.65 -7.56
N LEU A 136 -17.81 -12.08 -6.54
CA LEU A 136 -17.58 -10.69 -6.12
C LEU A 136 -16.15 -10.47 -5.67
N TYR A 137 -15.58 -11.42 -4.93
CA TYR A 137 -14.17 -11.41 -4.51
C TYR A 137 -13.23 -11.41 -5.73
N SER A 138 -13.50 -12.28 -6.71
CA SER A 138 -12.72 -12.37 -7.94
C SER A 138 -12.72 -11.06 -8.72
N VAL A 139 -13.90 -10.48 -8.95
CA VAL A 139 -14.06 -9.19 -9.63
C VAL A 139 -13.36 -8.07 -8.85
N GLY A 140 -13.57 -8.01 -7.53
CA GLY A 140 -12.97 -6.97 -6.70
C GLY A 140 -11.45 -7.05 -6.64
N CYS A 141 -10.87 -8.26 -6.55
CA CYS A 141 -9.42 -8.45 -6.60
C CYS A 141 -8.84 -8.06 -7.97
N GLY A 142 -9.54 -8.35 -9.07
CA GLY A 142 -9.12 -7.95 -10.41
C GLY A 142 -9.06 -6.43 -10.56
N LEU A 143 -10.13 -5.75 -10.14
CA LEU A 143 -10.18 -4.28 -10.15
C LEU A 143 -9.14 -3.66 -9.23
N LEU A 144 -8.97 -4.19 -8.01
CA LEU A 144 -7.97 -3.72 -7.05
C LEU A 144 -6.56 -3.90 -7.60
N GLY A 145 -6.24 -5.06 -8.17
CA GLY A 145 -4.94 -5.33 -8.79
C GLY A 145 -4.63 -4.36 -9.92
N GLN A 146 -5.57 -4.18 -10.86
CA GLN A 146 -5.43 -3.22 -11.97
C GLN A 146 -5.25 -1.79 -11.46
N SER A 147 -5.96 -1.42 -10.39
CA SER A 147 -5.87 -0.10 -9.77
C SER A 147 -4.51 0.13 -9.10
N LEU A 148 -3.99 -0.86 -8.36
CA LEU A 148 -2.66 -0.80 -7.74
C LEU A 148 -1.53 -0.73 -8.76
N SER A 149 -1.64 -1.48 -9.85
CA SER A 149 -0.66 -1.46 -10.93
C SER A 149 -0.58 -0.09 -11.60
N LEU A 150 -1.74 0.51 -11.93
CA LEU A 150 -1.80 1.86 -12.47
C LEU A 150 -1.28 2.93 -11.47
N LEU A 151 -1.60 2.78 -10.18
CA LEU A 151 -1.06 3.64 -9.11
C LEU A 151 0.47 3.59 -9.08
N LEU A 152 1.05 2.40 -9.11
CA LEU A 152 2.51 2.23 -9.05
C LEU A 152 3.20 2.75 -10.31
N SER A 153 2.58 2.59 -11.48
CA SER A 153 3.06 3.23 -12.71
C SER A 153 3.10 4.75 -12.56
N LEU A 154 2.01 5.39 -12.10
CA LEU A 154 1.95 6.84 -11.88
C LEU A 154 2.96 7.32 -10.83
N LEU A 155 3.10 6.60 -9.71
CA LEU A 155 4.13 6.90 -8.70
C LEU A 155 5.55 6.80 -9.25
N SER A 156 5.81 5.85 -10.14
CA SER A 156 7.13 5.68 -10.76
C SER A 156 7.48 6.85 -11.69
N ILE A 157 6.48 7.39 -12.38
CA ILE A 157 6.59 8.55 -13.26
C ILE A 157 6.84 9.80 -12.43
N HIS A 158 6.03 10.03 -11.40
CA HIS A 158 6.18 11.15 -10.48
C HIS A 158 7.54 11.16 -9.78
N GLY A 159 8.04 9.97 -9.43
CA GLY A 159 9.36 9.79 -8.82
C GLY A 159 10.55 10.05 -9.75
N GLY A 160 10.35 10.51 -10.98
CA GLY A 160 11.42 10.88 -11.92
C GLY A 160 12.26 9.70 -12.42
N SER A 161 11.88 8.47 -12.12
CA SER A 161 12.47 7.28 -12.72
C SER A 161 11.79 7.05 -14.06
N LEU A 162 12.37 7.54 -15.15
CA LEU A 162 11.93 7.15 -16.49
C LEU A 162 12.01 5.62 -16.58
N PRO A 163 10.89 4.92 -16.82
CA PRO A 163 10.90 3.47 -16.90
C PRO A 163 11.68 3.05 -18.15
N ARG A 164 12.95 2.66 -17.99
CA ARG A 164 13.60 1.84 -19.02
C ARG A 164 12.86 0.51 -19.06
N ARG A 165 12.54 0.03 -20.27
CA ARG A 165 11.88 -1.27 -20.50
C ARG A 165 12.72 -2.38 -19.85
N ARG A 166 12.40 -2.75 -18.61
CA ARG A 166 12.98 -3.90 -17.91
C ARG A 166 12.05 -5.09 -18.14
N TYR A 167 12.64 -6.29 -18.23
CA TYR A 167 11.91 -7.55 -18.44
C TYR A 167 10.89 -7.85 -17.32
N ILE A 168 11.10 -7.33 -16.11
CA ILE A 168 10.11 -7.35 -15.01
C ILE A 168 9.74 -5.89 -14.72
N SER A 169 8.62 -5.43 -15.28
CA SER A 169 8.06 -4.12 -14.98
C SER A 169 7.41 -4.16 -13.58
N GLY A 170 7.44 -3.03 -12.85
CA GLY A 170 6.74 -2.92 -11.55
C GLY A 170 5.29 -3.42 -11.59
N PRO A 171 4.50 -3.11 -12.64
CA PRO A 171 3.18 -3.67 -12.89
C PRO A 171 3.10 -5.21 -12.88
N LEU A 172 4.10 -5.91 -13.42
CA LEU A 172 4.15 -7.38 -13.41
C LEU A 172 4.34 -7.95 -12.00
N ALA A 173 5.22 -7.35 -11.20
CA ALA A 173 5.42 -7.77 -9.82
C ALA A 173 4.12 -7.63 -9.00
N VAL A 174 3.35 -6.57 -9.23
CA VAL A 174 2.03 -6.38 -8.63
C VAL A 174 1.06 -7.47 -9.07
N GLY A 175 1.02 -7.78 -10.37
CA GLY A 175 0.19 -8.86 -10.91
C GLY A 175 0.48 -10.21 -10.24
N LEU A 176 1.76 -10.54 -10.02
CA LEU A 176 2.16 -11.77 -9.34
C LEU A 176 1.78 -11.79 -7.85
N VAL A 177 2.02 -10.71 -7.12
CA VAL A 177 1.67 -10.62 -5.70
C VAL A 177 0.14 -10.69 -5.51
N VAL A 178 -0.61 -9.95 -6.33
CA VAL A 178 -2.08 -9.96 -6.27
C VAL A 178 -2.65 -11.31 -6.69
N SER A 179 -2.05 -11.99 -7.68
CA SER A 179 -2.50 -13.33 -8.07
C SER A 179 -2.30 -14.35 -6.96
N LEU A 180 -1.16 -14.29 -6.24
CA LEU A 180 -0.92 -15.15 -5.09
C LEU A 180 -1.95 -14.90 -3.98
N LEU A 181 -2.21 -13.64 -3.63
CA LEU A 181 -3.20 -13.28 -2.61
C LEU A 181 -4.61 -13.71 -3.02
N TYR A 182 -4.96 -13.57 -4.30
CA TYR A 182 -6.23 -14.05 -4.85
C TYR A 182 -6.37 -15.56 -4.68
N LEU A 183 -5.36 -16.34 -5.07
CA LEU A 183 -5.41 -17.81 -4.95
C LEU A 183 -5.54 -18.26 -3.49
N LEU A 184 -4.84 -17.61 -2.56
CA LEU A 184 -5.00 -17.87 -1.13
C LEU A 184 -6.44 -17.60 -0.66
N GLY A 185 -7.03 -16.49 -1.09
CA GLY A 185 -8.44 -16.18 -0.82
C GLY A 185 -9.38 -17.23 -1.41
N VAL A 186 -9.19 -17.63 -2.67
CA VAL A 186 -10.05 -18.65 -3.32
C VAL A 186 -9.99 -19.99 -2.59
N ILE A 187 -8.81 -20.42 -2.14
CA ILE A 187 -8.67 -21.64 -1.34
C ILE A 187 -9.53 -21.53 -0.07
N PHE A 188 -9.50 -20.39 0.62
CA PHE A 188 -10.33 -20.16 1.80
C PHE A 188 -11.85 -20.23 1.48
N PHE A 189 -12.28 -19.65 0.35
CA PHE A 189 -13.67 -19.72 -0.09
C PHE A 189 -14.13 -21.13 -0.49
N LEU A 190 -13.23 -22.02 -0.92
CA LEU A 190 -13.57 -23.35 -1.42
C LEU A 190 -13.39 -24.49 -0.41
N VAL A 191 -12.40 -24.40 0.48
CA VAL A 191 -11.96 -25.54 1.31
C VAL A 191 -12.54 -25.49 2.73
N VAL A 192 -12.71 -24.30 3.30
CA VAL A 192 -13.11 -24.18 4.71
C VAL A 192 -14.58 -24.58 4.90
N PRO A 193 -14.94 -25.59 5.71
CA PRO A 193 -16.33 -26.01 5.91
C PRO A 193 -17.21 -24.91 6.53
N ASP A 194 -18.51 -24.88 6.19
CA ASP A 194 -19.46 -23.90 6.74
C ASP A 194 -19.69 -24.02 8.26
N ALA A 195 -19.31 -25.14 8.86
CA ALA A 195 -19.37 -25.36 10.30
C ALA A 195 -18.21 -24.68 11.07
N GLU A 196 -17.09 -24.41 10.39
CA GLU A 196 -15.91 -23.74 10.93
C GLU A 196 -15.86 -22.28 10.46
N LYS A 197 -16.96 -21.55 10.65
CA LYS A 197 -16.99 -20.11 10.37
C LYS A 197 -15.99 -19.42 11.29
N GLU A 198 -14.80 -19.17 10.78
CA GLU A 198 -13.86 -18.24 11.41
C GLU A 198 -14.56 -16.88 11.52
N MET A 199 -14.87 -16.51 12.77
CA MET A 199 -15.47 -15.24 13.11
C MET A 199 -14.35 -14.21 13.23
N VAL A 200 -14.48 -13.14 12.46
CA VAL A 200 -13.64 -11.96 12.61
C VAL A 200 -14.30 -11.05 13.64
N PHE A 201 -13.55 -10.76 14.69
CA PHE A 201 -13.89 -9.76 15.69
C PHE A 201 -13.24 -8.44 15.29
N TRP A 202 -14.05 -7.46 14.89
CA TRP A 202 -13.56 -6.15 14.48
C TRP A 202 -14.33 -5.05 15.21
N HIS A 203 -13.66 -4.29 16.08
CA HIS A 203 -14.30 -3.30 16.99
C HIS A 203 -15.46 -3.90 17.80
N GLY A 204 -15.34 -5.17 18.21
CA GLY A 204 -16.40 -5.91 18.89
C GLY A 204 -17.54 -6.41 17.98
N TRP A 205 -17.58 -5.99 16.71
CA TRP A 205 -18.50 -6.53 15.72
C TRP A 205 -18.02 -7.90 15.27
N GLN A 206 -18.91 -8.89 15.34
CA GLN A 206 -18.66 -10.26 14.92
C GLN A 206 -19.22 -10.46 13.52
N THR A 207 -18.36 -10.84 12.58
CA THR A 207 -18.77 -11.12 11.20
C THR A 207 -17.99 -12.30 10.65
N THR A 208 -18.54 -12.96 9.64
CA THR A 208 -17.83 -14.09 9.00
C THR A 208 -16.66 -13.56 8.17
N LEU A 209 -15.54 -14.29 8.14
CA LEU A 209 -14.38 -13.89 7.34
C LEU A 209 -14.70 -13.63 5.84
N PRO A 210 -15.54 -14.44 5.15
CA PRO A 210 -15.95 -14.14 3.77
C PRO A 210 -16.63 -12.77 3.58
N THR A 211 -17.56 -12.40 4.46
CA THR A 211 -18.24 -11.10 4.38
C THR A 211 -17.29 -9.95 4.73
N PHE A 212 -16.45 -10.14 5.74
CA PHE A 212 -15.46 -9.15 6.15
C PHE A 212 -14.43 -8.86 5.05
N THR A 213 -13.94 -9.91 4.36
CA THR A 213 -12.98 -9.73 3.26
C THR A 213 -13.58 -8.93 2.11
N LEU A 214 -14.87 -9.11 1.79
CA LEU A 214 -15.57 -8.32 0.76
C LEU A 214 -15.73 -6.85 1.17
N TYR A 215 -16.12 -6.56 2.41
CA TYR A 215 -16.20 -5.18 2.90
C TYR A 215 -14.83 -4.50 2.91
N SER A 216 -13.79 -5.23 3.29
CA SER A 216 -12.41 -4.75 3.27
C SER A 216 -11.98 -4.48 1.83
N LEU A 217 -12.21 -5.43 0.92
CA LEU A 217 -11.91 -5.30 -0.51
C LEU A 217 -12.58 -4.07 -1.12
N ALA A 218 -13.88 -3.88 -0.91
CA ALA A 218 -14.61 -2.70 -1.39
C ALA A 218 -14.02 -1.39 -0.84
N SER A 219 -13.65 -1.38 0.44
CA SER A 219 -13.06 -0.20 1.09
C SER A 219 -11.69 0.14 0.50
N PHE A 220 -10.80 -0.84 0.36
CA PHE A 220 -9.47 -0.64 -0.24
C PHE A 220 -9.55 -0.27 -1.73
N LEU A 221 -10.53 -0.81 -2.44
CA LEU A 221 -10.78 -0.50 -3.83
C LEU A 221 -11.20 0.98 -3.98
N LEU A 222 -12.11 1.48 -3.13
CA LEU A 222 -12.49 2.89 -3.08
C LEU A 222 -11.26 3.79 -2.84
N TRP A 223 -10.41 3.45 -1.87
CA TRP A 223 -9.18 4.20 -1.61
C TRP A 223 -8.19 4.17 -2.78
N SER A 224 -8.08 3.04 -3.47
CA SER A 224 -7.23 2.91 -4.65
C SER A 224 -7.69 3.83 -5.78
N TRP A 225 -9.01 3.94 -6.01
CA TRP A 225 -9.59 4.86 -7.01
C TRP A 225 -9.41 6.33 -6.64
N LEU A 226 -9.59 6.70 -5.36
CA LEU A 226 -9.30 8.05 -4.89
C LEU A 226 -7.80 8.40 -5.04
N GLY A 227 -6.93 7.43 -4.77
CA GLY A 227 -5.49 7.55 -5.01
C GLY A 227 -5.16 7.80 -6.48
N LEU A 228 -5.79 7.05 -7.39
CA LEU A 228 -5.62 7.20 -8.84
C LEU A 228 -6.08 8.58 -9.31
N TYR A 229 -7.27 9.01 -8.88
CA TYR A 229 -7.78 10.34 -9.20
C TYR A 229 -6.81 11.44 -8.76
N ARG A 230 -6.27 11.32 -7.54
CA ARG A 230 -5.32 12.29 -7.00
C ARG A 230 -4.01 12.34 -7.80
N LEU A 231 -3.39 11.19 -8.07
CA LEU A 231 -2.15 11.13 -8.86
C LEU A 231 -2.38 11.61 -10.30
N MET A 232 -3.48 11.21 -10.93
CA MET A 232 -3.84 11.68 -12.27
C MET A 232 -4.08 13.20 -12.29
N SER A 233 -4.70 13.75 -11.24
CA SER A 233 -4.87 15.21 -11.10
C SER A 233 -3.54 15.93 -11.01
N GLN A 234 -2.56 15.37 -10.31
CA GLN A 234 -1.21 15.93 -10.22
C GLN A 234 -0.48 15.90 -11.56
N GLU A 235 -0.60 14.81 -12.33
CA GLU A 235 -0.03 14.72 -13.68
C GLU A 235 -0.63 15.76 -14.64
N LEU A 236 -1.94 16.01 -14.52
CA LEU A 236 -2.67 17.05 -15.25
C LEU A 236 -2.50 18.46 -14.65
N GLN A 237 -1.55 18.63 -13.72
CA GLN A 237 -1.20 19.92 -13.10
C GLN A 237 -2.36 20.59 -12.34
N LYS A 238 -3.36 19.82 -11.91
CA LYS A 238 -4.45 20.32 -11.06
C LYS A 238 -4.00 20.29 -9.59
N PRO A 239 -4.20 21.40 -8.85
CA PRO A 239 -3.80 21.45 -7.44
C PRO A 239 -4.62 20.45 -6.63
N THR A 240 -3.94 19.56 -5.90
CA THR A 240 -4.57 18.61 -4.99
C THR A 240 -4.05 18.86 -3.58
N GLY A 241 -4.96 19.02 -2.61
CA GLY A 241 -4.58 19.13 -1.20
C GLY A 241 -4.27 17.75 -0.57
N PRO A 242 -3.73 17.72 0.65
CA PRO A 242 -3.43 16.50 1.39
C PRO A 242 -4.66 15.87 2.07
N LEU A 243 -5.87 16.44 1.93
CA LEU A 243 -7.06 15.96 2.64
C LEU A 243 -7.36 14.48 2.41
N VAL A 244 -7.28 14.01 1.17
CA VAL A 244 -7.49 12.59 0.83
C VAL A 244 -6.46 11.69 1.51
N TRP A 245 -5.21 12.17 1.63
CA TRP A 245 -4.15 11.45 2.32
C TRP A 245 -4.40 11.40 3.84
N ILE A 246 -4.80 12.51 4.45
CA ILE A 246 -5.18 12.54 5.87
C ILE A 246 -6.32 11.57 6.15
N ALA A 247 -7.38 11.61 5.33
CA ALA A 247 -8.52 10.72 5.47
C ALA A 247 -8.12 9.24 5.32
N PHE A 248 -7.21 8.93 4.39
CA PHE A 248 -6.66 7.58 4.22
C PHE A 248 -5.83 7.12 5.43
N LEU A 249 -4.99 8.00 5.98
CA LEU A 249 -4.21 7.70 7.19
C LEU A 249 -5.13 7.40 8.38
N ILE A 250 -6.16 8.23 8.59
CA ILE A 250 -7.16 8.03 9.65
C ILE A 250 -7.89 6.71 9.43
N PHE A 251 -8.32 6.42 8.20
CA PHE A 251 -8.97 5.16 7.85
C PHE A 251 -8.09 3.95 8.18
N LEU A 252 -6.81 3.96 7.80
CA LEU A 252 -5.91 2.83 8.07
C LEU A 252 -5.63 2.64 9.56
N CYS A 253 -5.48 3.74 10.30
CA CYS A 253 -5.34 3.68 11.76
C CYS A 253 -6.58 3.07 12.41
N TRP A 254 -7.77 3.52 12.01
CA TRP A 254 -9.03 3.00 12.51
C TRP A 254 -9.30 1.54 12.10
N TYR A 255 -8.99 1.20 10.85
CA TYR A 255 -9.13 -0.16 10.32
C TYR A 255 -8.22 -1.14 11.06
N GLY A 256 -6.94 -0.77 11.25
CA GLY A 256 -5.97 -1.59 11.98
C GLY A 256 -6.30 -1.73 13.47
N ALA A 257 -6.72 -0.65 14.12
CA ALA A 257 -7.10 -0.67 15.53
C ALA A 257 -8.27 -1.63 15.83
N GLY A 258 -9.13 -1.90 14.85
CA GLY A 258 -10.28 -2.78 15.03
C GLY A 258 -9.94 -4.26 15.24
N PHE A 259 -8.74 -4.71 14.87
CA PHE A 259 -8.30 -6.10 15.09
C PHE A 259 -7.76 -6.37 16.49
N ILE A 260 -7.57 -5.33 17.31
CA ILE A 260 -7.14 -5.50 18.69
C ILE A 260 -8.34 -6.03 19.47
N GLN A 261 -8.25 -7.30 19.86
CA GLN A 261 -9.28 -7.94 20.68
C GLN A 261 -9.23 -7.35 22.09
N LEU A 262 -10.31 -6.67 22.44
CA LEU A 262 -10.53 -6.09 23.75
C LEU A 262 -10.90 -7.24 24.69
N SER A 263 -9.94 -7.78 25.43
CA SER A 263 -10.28 -8.72 26.50
C SER A 263 -11.14 -7.98 27.53
N PRO A 264 -12.30 -8.53 27.94
CA PRO A 264 -13.17 -7.89 28.93
C PRO A 264 -12.50 -7.70 30.29
N SER A 265 -11.35 -8.34 30.52
CA SER A 265 -10.52 -8.17 31.72
C SER A 265 -9.59 -6.94 31.69
N MET A 266 -9.47 -6.23 30.56
CA MET A 266 -8.58 -5.06 30.45
C MET A 266 -9.34 -3.77 30.73
N GLU A 267 -8.74 -2.86 31.49
CA GLU A 267 -9.27 -1.51 31.67
C GLU A 267 -9.32 -0.76 30.32
N ALA A 268 -10.31 0.12 30.16
CA ALA A 268 -10.51 0.88 28.93
C ALA A 268 -9.30 1.75 28.54
N GLY A 269 -8.49 2.20 29.53
CA GLY A 269 -7.29 2.99 29.29
C GLY A 269 -6.17 2.19 28.59
N ASP A 270 -5.93 0.95 29.02
CA ASP A 270 -4.88 0.11 28.44
C ASP A 270 -5.22 -0.35 27.02
N GLN A 271 -6.50 -0.64 26.80
CA GLN A 271 -7.05 -0.94 25.49
C GLN A 271 -6.85 0.21 24.49
N GLN A 272 -7.16 1.45 24.90
CA GLN A 272 -6.93 2.64 24.08
C GLN A 272 -5.44 2.84 23.78
N MET A 273 -4.56 2.56 24.75
CA MET A 273 -3.12 2.75 24.54
C MET A 273 -2.54 1.73 23.54
N LEU A 274 -2.98 0.47 23.58
CA LEU A 274 -2.61 -0.55 22.59
C LEU A 274 -3.08 -0.18 21.18
N GLN A 275 -4.33 0.32 21.06
CA GLN A 275 -4.87 0.81 19.78
C GLN A 275 -4.08 2.00 19.24
N LEU A 276 -3.73 2.96 20.10
CA LEU A 276 -2.90 4.10 19.72
C LEU A 276 -1.50 3.68 19.29
N TRP A 277 -0.90 2.67 19.94
CA TRP A 277 0.42 2.17 19.58
C TRP A 277 0.43 1.53 18.18
N LEU A 278 -0.53 0.66 17.90
CA LEU A 278 -0.67 0.05 16.58
C LEU A 278 -0.94 1.11 15.50
N ALA A 279 -1.81 2.08 15.79
CA ALA A 279 -2.08 3.19 14.88
C ALA A 279 -0.83 4.05 14.61
N GLN A 280 0.00 4.30 15.63
CA GLN A 280 1.29 4.99 15.46
C GLN A 280 2.27 4.19 14.60
N ALA A 281 2.35 2.87 14.77
CA ALA A 281 3.21 2.02 13.95
C ALA A 281 2.78 2.05 12.46
N ILE A 282 1.47 1.96 12.20
CA ILE A 282 0.91 2.10 10.83
C ILE A 282 1.25 3.48 10.25
N MET A 283 1.05 4.55 11.03
CA MET A 283 1.32 5.91 10.59
C MET A 283 2.81 6.15 10.32
N ALA A 284 3.70 5.60 11.14
CA ALA A 284 5.15 5.67 10.95
C ALA A 284 5.54 5.02 9.61
N LEU A 285 5.05 3.80 9.36
CA LEU A 285 5.31 3.05 8.13
C LEU A 285 4.84 3.82 6.89
N LEU A 286 3.63 4.37 6.93
CA LEU A 286 3.07 5.15 5.80
C LEU A 286 3.81 6.48 5.58
N THR A 287 4.31 7.09 6.65
CA THR A 287 5.10 8.32 6.55
C THR A 287 6.47 8.04 5.94
N TYR A 288 7.12 6.93 6.31
CA TYR A 288 8.32 6.46 5.63
C TYR A 288 8.07 6.15 4.16
N PHE A 289 6.96 5.49 3.85
CA PHE A 289 6.55 5.23 2.47
C PHE A 289 6.39 6.55 1.68
N ALA A 290 5.62 7.51 2.22
CA ALA A 290 5.45 8.82 1.59
C ALA A 290 6.80 9.54 1.39
N ALA A 291 7.66 9.55 2.41
CA ALA A 291 8.97 10.18 2.33
C ALA A 291 9.85 9.52 1.26
N PHE A 292 9.83 8.19 1.15
CA PHE A 292 10.67 7.46 0.19
C PHE A 292 10.28 7.73 -1.28
N PHE A 293 8.99 7.97 -1.55
CA PHE A 293 8.49 8.21 -2.91
C PHE A 293 8.48 9.69 -3.32
N GLU A 294 8.25 10.63 -2.39
CA GLU A 294 8.04 12.05 -2.69
C GLU A 294 9.31 12.93 -2.59
N SER A 295 10.33 12.51 -1.84
CA SER A 295 11.45 13.35 -1.35
C SER A 295 12.44 13.91 -2.38
N LYS A 296 12.17 13.84 -3.69
CA LYS A 296 13.19 14.14 -4.71
C LYS A 296 13.23 15.60 -5.17
N ASN A 297 12.17 16.36 -4.96
CA ASN A 297 12.01 17.66 -5.62
C ASN A 297 12.36 18.84 -4.71
N LEU A 298 13.60 19.32 -4.80
CA LEU A 298 14.08 20.52 -4.10
C LEU A 298 13.22 21.76 -4.39
N LEU A 299 12.68 21.86 -5.62
CA LEU A 299 11.74 22.90 -6.03
C LEU A 299 10.42 22.87 -5.23
N SER A 300 9.90 21.69 -4.89
CA SER A 300 8.67 21.57 -4.10
C SER A 300 8.88 22.12 -2.69
N TYR A 301 10.02 21.81 -2.07
CA TYR A 301 10.38 22.37 -0.76
C TYR A 301 10.61 23.89 -0.78
N ARG A 302 11.16 24.43 -1.88
CA ARG A 302 11.27 25.89 -2.04
C ARG A 302 9.90 26.55 -2.14
N LYS A 303 8.98 25.97 -2.90
CA LYS A 303 7.60 26.48 -3.05
C LYS A 303 6.86 26.46 -1.71
N THR A 304 6.99 25.40 -0.92
CA THR A 304 6.33 25.32 0.40
C THR A 304 6.84 26.38 1.35
N LEU A 305 8.17 26.53 1.46
CA LEU A 305 8.78 27.55 2.31
C LEU A 305 8.44 28.97 1.86
N TYR A 306 8.37 29.20 0.55
CA TYR A 306 7.97 30.48 -0.03
C TYR A 306 6.54 30.86 0.37
N TYR A 307 5.57 29.94 0.23
CA TYR A 307 4.20 30.19 0.65
C TYR A 307 4.05 30.32 2.16
N ALA A 308 4.85 29.57 2.95
CA ALA A 308 4.89 29.69 4.40
C ALA A 308 5.32 31.09 4.84
N ARG A 309 6.41 31.61 4.25
CA ARG A 309 6.93 32.94 4.58
C ARG A 309 5.99 34.09 4.19
N ARG A 310 5.16 33.89 3.16
CA ARG A 310 4.19 34.89 2.68
C ARG A 310 2.81 34.79 3.34
N GLY A 311 2.60 33.86 4.28
CA GLY A 311 1.29 33.66 4.93
C GLY A 311 0.19 33.19 3.99
N ALA A 312 0.53 32.64 2.82
CA ALA A 312 -0.43 32.18 1.82
C ALA A 312 -0.94 30.76 2.16
N TRP A 313 -1.71 30.63 3.23
CA TRP A 313 -2.13 29.35 3.83
C TRP A 313 -2.83 28.41 2.84
N ARG A 314 -3.66 28.94 1.93
CA ARG A 314 -4.34 28.14 0.91
C ARG A 314 -3.36 27.47 -0.05
N ASN A 315 -2.35 28.21 -0.53
CA ASN A 315 -1.34 27.68 -1.45
C ASN A 315 -0.35 26.78 -0.74
N LEU A 316 -0.04 27.08 0.53
CA LEU A 316 0.73 26.19 1.39
C LEU A 316 0.03 24.83 1.53
N TRP A 317 -1.28 24.82 1.80
CA TRP A 317 -2.05 23.57 1.90
C TRP A 317 -1.94 22.68 0.66
N HIS A 318 -1.86 23.27 -0.54
CA HIS A 318 -1.71 22.52 -1.79
C HIS A 318 -0.28 22.06 -2.10
N THR A 319 0.72 22.57 -1.38
CA THR A 319 2.13 22.31 -1.68
C THR A 319 2.85 21.49 -0.60
N ILE A 320 2.27 21.37 0.61
CA ILE A 320 2.88 20.61 1.71
C ILE A 320 3.16 19.16 1.26
N PRO A 321 4.39 18.65 1.48
CA PRO A 321 4.71 17.25 1.25
C PRO A 321 3.90 16.32 2.14
N LEU A 322 3.44 15.19 1.61
CA LEU A 322 2.59 14.24 2.34
C LEU A 322 3.25 13.67 3.59
N TRP A 323 4.56 13.47 3.55
CA TRP A 323 5.32 12.97 4.69
C TRP A 323 5.40 14.01 5.84
N TRP A 324 5.30 15.32 5.56
CA TRP A 324 5.18 16.33 6.62
C TRP A 324 3.85 16.19 7.35
N VAL A 325 2.78 15.96 6.59
CA VAL A 325 1.44 15.73 7.17
C VAL A 325 1.43 14.48 8.04
N GLY A 326 2.03 13.39 7.56
CA GLY A 326 2.18 12.15 8.33
C GLY A 326 2.98 12.36 9.62
N LEU A 327 4.10 13.07 9.55
CA LEU A 327 4.90 13.44 10.72
C LEU A 327 4.11 14.28 11.73
N CYS A 328 3.39 15.31 11.29
CA CYS A 328 2.60 16.15 12.18
C CYS A 328 1.47 15.38 12.89
N LEU A 329 0.83 14.44 12.19
CA LEU A 329 -0.18 13.59 12.81
C LEU A 329 0.45 12.61 13.81
N LEU A 330 1.62 12.05 13.48
CA LEU A 330 2.33 11.12 14.34
C LEU A 330 2.82 11.80 15.62
N THR A 331 3.36 13.02 15.53
CA THR A 331 3.74 13.81 16.72
C THR A 331 2.52 14.16 17.56
N ALA A 332 1.39 14.53 16.95
CA ALA A 332 0.15 14.79 17.69
C ALA A 332 -0.37 13.54 18.43
N MET A 333 -0.32 12.37 17.80
CA MET A 333 -0.70 11.10 18.43
C MET A 333 0.24 10.73 19.59
N LEU A 334 1.54 11.00 19.44
CA LEU A 334 2.50 10.76 20.51
C LEU A 334 2.23 11.68 21.71
N LEU A 335 1.97 12.97 21.48
CA LEU A 335 1.61 13.90 22.55
C LEU A 335 0.35 13.42 23.30
N ASN A 336 -0.66 12.96 22.57
CA ASN A 336 -1.87 12.39 23.18
C ASN A 336 -1.54 11.14 24.03
N SER A 337 -0.69 10.25 23.52
CA SER A 337 -0.26 9.04 24.26
C SER A 337 0.52 9.40 25.55
N LEU A 338 1.37 10.42 25.52
CA LEU A 338 2.09 10.87 26.71
C LEU A 338 1.14 11.39 27.80
N MET A 339 0.11 12.13 27.42
CA MET A 339 -0.88 12.72 28.33
C MET A 339 -1.89 11.70 28.89
N SER A 340 -2.11 10.57 28.20
CA SER A 340 -3.05 9.54 28.67
C SER A 340 -2.56 8.83 29.96
N PRO A 341 -3.40 8.62 30.99
CA PRO A 341 -3.00 7.87 32.18
C PRO A 341 -2.81 6.40 31.80
N PHE A 342 -1.58 5.87 31.95
CA PHE A 342 -1.28 4.46 31.71
C PHE A 342 -1.02 3.78 33.06
N ARG A 343 -1.76 2.71 33.37
CA ARG A 343 -1.56 1.93 34.59
C ARG A 343 -0.84 0.64 34.26
N LEU A 344 0.13 0.28 35.09
CA LEU A 344 1.19 -0.70 34.83
C LEU A 344 0.77 -2.18 34.99
N GLU A 345 -0.52 -2.51 35.01
CA GLU A 345 -0.94 -3.91 35.27
C GLU A 345 -0.71 -4.86 34.09
N PHE A 346 -0.42 -4.35 32.89
CA PHE A 346 -0.21 -5.17 31.70
C PHE A 346 1.20 -5.79 31.54
N THR A 347 2.15 -5.51 32.45
CA THR A 347 3.56 -5.88 32.25
C THR A 347 3.96 -7.28 32.69
N GLN A 348 3.06 -8.06 33.33
CA GLN A 348 3.39 -9.43 33.74
C GLN A 348 3.02 -10.51 32.70
N ALA A 349 2.22 -10.23 31.67
CA ALA A 349 1.53 -11.31 30.95
C ALA A 349 1.98 -11.65 29.52
N THR A 350 2.64 -10.78 28.73
CA THR A 350 2.58 -11.04 27.27
C THR A 350 3.75 -10.70 26.36
N LEU A 351 4.96 -10.40 26.83
CA LEU A 351 6.13 -10.42 25.94
C LEU A 351 7.35 -10.98 26.67
N LEU A 352 8.03 -11.93 26.01
CA LEU A 352 9.23 -12.68 26.37
C LEU A 352 10.42 -11.78 26.80
N PHE A 353 10.31 -11.09 27.92
CA PHE A 353 11.42 -10.40 28.56
C PHE A 353 11.54 -10.88 30.01
N SER A 354 12.44 -11.85 30.17
CA SER A 354 12.97 -12.32 31.45
C SER A 354 13.75 -11.19 32.12
N GLY A 355 13.06 -10.24 32.75
CA GLY A 355 13.69 -9.19 33.53
C GLY A 355 12.70 -8.45 34.42
N ASN A 356 13.03 -8.33 35.71
CA ASN A 356 12.28 -7.60 36.74
C ASN A 356 12.30 -6.05 36.54
N ALA A 357 12.57 -5.56 35.33
CA ALA A 357 12.70 -4.13 35.06
C ALA A 357 11.34 -3.53 34.65
N PRO A 358 10.98 -2.33 35.14
CA PRO A 358 9.75 -1.65 34.72
C PRO A 358 9.80 -1.33 33.23
N ILE A 359 8.73 -1.69 32.50
CA ILE A 359 8.62 -1.44 31.06
C ILE A 359 8.10 -0.01 30.83
N HIS A 360 8.93 0.81 30.19
CA HIS A 360 8.73 2.22 29.93
C HIS A 360 8.25 2.49 28.49
N LEU A 361 7.08 1.96 28.13
CA LEU A 361 6.57 1.95 26.75
C LEU A 361 6.43 3.36 26.14
N LYS A 362 5.96 4.34 26.92
CA LYS A 362 5.81 5.74 26.48
C LYS A 362 7.14 6.37 26.03
N TRP A 363 8.22 6.07 26.74
CA TRP A 363 9.54 6.59 26.43
C TRP A 363 10.13 5.89 25.20
N ALA A 364 9.84 4.61 25.00
CA ALA A 364 10.20 3.90 23.78
C ALA A 364 9.49 4.49 22.54
N MET A 365 8.24 4.95 22.67
CA MET A 365 7.52 5.64 21.58
C MET A 365 8.19 6.98 21.23
N LEU A 366 8.63 7.74 22.23
CA LEU A 366 9.39 8.97 22.01
C LEU A 366 10.73 8.68 21.31
N ALA A 367 11.45 7.64 21.74
CA ALA A 367 12.67 7.18 21.09
C ALA A 367 12.43 6.76 19.62
N ALA A 368 11.35 6.03 19.34
CA ALA A 368 10.99 5.63 17.98
C ALA A 368 10.74 6.84 17.07
N LEU A 369 10.09 7.88 17.58
CA LEU A 369 9.86 9.14 16.86
C LEU A 369 11.18 9.89 16.59
N LEU A 370 12.11 9.90 17.54
CA LEU A 370 13.44 10.49 17.35
C LEU A 370 14.28 9.73 16.31
N PHE A 371 14.26 8.39 16.35
CA PHE A 371 14.86 7.57 15.29
C PHE A 371 14.24 7.85 13.92
N MET A 372 12.93 8.07 13.87
CA MET A 372 12.25 8.44 12.64
C MET A 372 12.69 9.82 12.11
N PHE A 373 12.85 10.82 12.97
CA PHE A 373 13.41 12.10 12.57
C PHE A 373 14.85 11.97 12.05
N ARG A 374 15.69 11.17 12.72
CA ARG A 374 17.05 10.85 12.26
C ARG A 374 17.02 10.24 10.86
N ASP A 375 16.22 9.20 10.66
CA ASP A 375 16.17 8.47 9.39
C ASP A 375 15.64 9.34 8.25
N LEU A 376 14.59 10.13 8.49
CA LEU A 376 14.07 11.06 7.49
C LEU A 376 15.07 12.15 7.15
N ALA A 377 15.82 12.67 8.13
CA ALA A 377 16.88 13.63 7.89
C ALA A 377 18.04 13.02 7.07
N LEU A 378 18.42 11.75 7.34
CA LEU A 378 19.38 11.01 6.52
C LEU A 378 18.88 10.85 5.07
N MET A 379 17.61 10.47 4.89
CA MET A 379 17.01 10.37 3.56
C MET A 379 17.12 11.70 2.79
N GLN A 380 16.73 12.82 3.42
CA GLN A 380 16.84 14.14 2.78
C GLN A 380 18.29 14.48 2.45
N LEU A 381 19.25 14.23 3.35
CA LEU A 381 20.66 14.52 3.11
C LEU A 381 21.19 13.80 1.87
N ILE A 382 20.77 12.55 1.65
CA ILE A 382 21.16 11.74 0.49
C ILE A 382 20.43 12.18 -0.78
N TYR A 383 19.13 12.47 -0.69
CA TYR A 383 18.33 12.95 -1.84
C TYR A 383 18.76 14.32 -2.35
N LEU A 384 19.25 15.19 -1.47
CA LEU A 384 19.76 16.52 -1.82
C LEU A 384 21.17 16.47 -2.46
N ASN A 385 21.75 15.29 -2.69
CA ASN A 385 23.07 15.16 -3.32
C ASN A 385 22.97 15.20 -4.86
N PRO A 386 23.55 16.22 -5.53
CA PRO A 386 23.45 16.38 -6.99
C PRO A 386 24.05 15.20 -7.79
N ASN A 387 25.04 14.49 -7.23
CA ASN A 387 25.69 13.34 -7.87
C ASN A 387 25.05 11.99 -7.48
N GLY A 388 23.94 11.99 -6.74
CA GLY A 388 23.32 10.81 -6.16
C GLY A 388 22.45 9.99 -7.13
N GLN A 389 23.01 9.49 -8.25
CA GLN A 389 22.24 8.67 -9.22
C GLN A 389 21.61 7.41 -8.59
N ARG A 390 22.09 6.96 -7.43
CA ARG A 390 21.60 5.77 -6.71
C ARG A 390 21.11 6.07 -5.27
N ALA A 391 20.61 7.28 -5.01
CA ALA A 391 20.16 7.71 -3.67
C ALA A 391 19.30 6.67 -2.92
N ARG A 392 18.33 6.02 -3.60
CA ARG A 392 17.47 4.98 -3.01
C ARG A 392 18.24 3.76 -2.50
N ALA A 393 19.15 3.22 -3.31
CA ALA A 393 19.95 2.06 -2.93
C ALA A 393 20.88 2.40 -1.76
N THR A 394 21.43 3.61 -1.76
CA THR A 394 22.28 4.10 -0.68
C THR A 394 21.48 4.24 0.62
N ILE A 395 20.24 4.75 0.60
CA ILE A 395 19.37 4.82 1.79
C ILE A 395 19.11 3.42 2.35
N ILE A 396 18.73 2.46 1.50
CA ILE A 396 18.45 1.08 1.93
C ILE A 396 19.72 0.46 2.55
N LEU A 397 20.89 0.67 1.92
CA LEU A 397 22.16 0.18 2.45
C LEU A 397 22.47 0.79 3.82
N TYR A 398 22.27 2.11 4.00
CA TYR A 398 22.49 2.76 5.30
C TYR A 398 21.55 2.21 6.38
N LEU A 399 20.26 2.04 6.07
CA LEU A 399 19.31 1.47 7.02
C LEU A 399 19.67 0.02 7.37
N LEU A 400 20.11 -0.78 6.40
CA LEU A 400 20.59 -2.15 6.62
C LEU A 400 21.82 -2.16 7.54
N VAL A 401 22.78 -1.26 7.30
CA VAL A 401 23.98 -1.17 8.14
C VAL A 401 23.61 -0.75 9.57
N LEU A 402 22.77 0.29 9.73
CA LEU A 402 22.37 0.82 11.03
C LEU A 402 21.53 -0.14 11.86
N TYR A 403 20.56 -0.85 11.24
CA TYR A 403 19.60 -1.68 11.96
C TYR A 403 19.92 -3.18 11.95
N ILE A 404 20.82 -3.68 11.09
CA ILE A 404 21.15 -5.12 11.01
C ILE A 404 22.64 -5.36 11.28
N LEU A 405 23.53 -4.67 10.56
CA LEU A 405 24.97 -4.97 10.64
C LEU A 405 25.57 -4.50 11.96
N LEU A 406 25.40 -3.23 12.34
CA LEU A 406 25.98 -2.70 13.59
C LEU A 406 25.41 -3.40 14.84
N PRO A 407 24.10 -3.67 14.94
CA PRO A 407 23.57 -4.35 16.11
C PRO A 407 24.03 -5.81 16.21
N SER A 408 24.17 -6.51 15.08
CA SER A 408 24.68 -7.89 15.09
C SER A 408 26.15 -7.98 15.50
N VAL A 409 26.98 -7.02 15.07
CA VAL A 409 28.38 -6.90 15.53
C VAL A 409 28.45 -6.58 17.02
N ALA A 410 27.59 -5.68 17.52
CA ALA A 410 27.56 -5.38 18.96
C ALA A 410 27.08 -6.58 19.79
N ALA A 411 26.18 -7.39 19.23
CA ALA A 411 25.70 -8.62 19.87
C ALA A 411 26.78 -9.69 20.00
N THR A 412 27.59 -9.90 18.95
CA THR A 412 28.70 -10.88 19.01
C THR A 412 29.82 -10.45 19.95
N LEU A 413 30.00 -9.15 20.18
CA LEU A 413 30.95 -8.60 21.14
C LEU A 413 30.47 -8.63 22.60
N GLY A 414 29.25 -9.13 22.87
CA GLY A 414 28.68 -9.21 24.22
C GLY A 414 28.20 -7.85 24.78
N ALA A 415 28.29 -6.77 23.99
CA ALA A 415 27.89 -5.43 24.40
C ALA A 415 26.40 -5.11 24.15
N ALA A 416 25.62 -6.10 23.70
CA ALA A 416 24.23 -5.93 23.24
C ALA A 416 23.36 -5.16 24.23
N HIS A 417 23.45 -5.48 25.53
CA HIS A 417 22.63 -4.85 26.57
C HIS A 417 22.94 -3.36 26.76
N ILE A 418 24.17 -2.93 26.49
CA ILE A 418 24.58 -1.53 26.69
C ILE A 418 24.31 -0.72 25.42
N THR A 419 24.51 -1.31 24.25
CA THR A 419 24.39 -0.62 22.96
C THR A 419 23.00 -0.71 22.34
N ALA A 420 22.12 -1.57 22.83
CA ALA A 420 20.78 -1.75 22.25
C ALA A 420 19.95 -0.46 22.15
N PRO A 421 19.93 0.45 23.15
CA PRO A 421 19.21 1.73 23.06
C PRO A 421 19.75 2.68 21.96
N LEU A 422 20.97 2.47 21.48
CA LEU A 422 21.57 3.23 20.38
C LEU A 422 20.93 2.86 19.03
N PHE A 423 20.46 1.62 18.87
CA PHE A 423 20.02 1.09 17.58
C PHE A 423 18.51 0.88 17.48
N PHE A 424 17.83 0.57 18.60
CA PHE A 424 16.41 0.25 18.61
C PHE A 424 15.67 0.95 19.75
N PRO A 425 14.39 1.33 19.55
CA PRO A 425 13.55 1.82 20.62
C PRO A 425 13.21 0.67 21.58
N MET A 426 13.95 0.56 22.69
CA MET A 426 13.71 -0.44 23.72
C MET A 426 12.97 0.16 24.92
N ALA A 427 12.02 -0.59 25.48
CA ALA A 427 11.20 -0.14 26.61
C ALA A 427 11.73 -0.62 27.98
N GLY A 428 12.74 -1.48 28.03
CA GLY A 428 13.21 -2.13 29.28
C GLY A 428 14.37 -1.44 30.00
N TYR A 429 14.72 -0.20 29.65
CA TYR A 429 15.83 0.56 30.24
C TYR A 429 15.34 1.82 30.95
N ASP A 430 16.21 2.48 31.70
CA ASP A 430 15.90 3.77 32.29
C ASP A 430 15.48 4.78 31.21
N PRO A 431 14.45 5.62 31.45
CA PRO A 431 13.94 6.59 30.48
C PRO A 431 15.01 7.50 29.87
N ILE A 432 16.04 7.84 30.65
CA ILE A 432 17.17 8.66 30.20
C ILE A 432 17.96 7.92 29.12
N LEU A 433 18.30 6.65 29.35
CA LEU A 433 19.03 5.81 28.39
C LEU A 433 18.19 5.48 27.15
N ILE A 434 16.87 5.44 27.27
CA ILE A 434 15.96 5.23 26.13
C ILE A 434 15.98 6.45 25.18
N VAL A 435 15.96 7.66 25.73
CA VAL A 435 15.72 8.88 24.94
C VAL A 435 17.01 9.61 24.56
N SER A 436 18.03 9.61 25.43
CA SER A 436 19.22 10.43 25.20
C SER A 436 20.01 10.02 23.95
N PRO A 437 20.27 8.72 23.67
CA PRO A 437 21.00 8.35 22.46
C PRO A 437 20.30 8.75 21.15
N PRO A 438 19.01 8.39 20.90
CA PRO A 438 18.34 8.76 19.65
C PRO A 438 18.15 10.28 19.53
N MET A 439 18.03 11.01 20.65
CA MET A 439 17.97 12.48 20.63
C MET A 439 19.27 13.08 20.09
N VAL A 440 20.43 12.64 20.58
CA VAL A 440 21.73 13.12 20.11
C VAL A 440 21.93 12.79 18.64
N GLU A 441 21.63 11.55 18.23
CA GLU A 441 21.74 11.13 16.83
C GLU A 441 20.84 11.95 15.90
N ALA A 442 19.57 12.15 16.29
CA ALA A 442 18.64 12.94 15.52
C ALA A 442 19.14 14.39 15.37
N LEU A 443 19.60 15.02 16.45
CA LEU A 443 20.10 16.39 16.42
C LEU A 443 21.33 16.54 15.50
N VAL A 444 22.29 15.61 15.58
CA VAL A 444 23.49 15.62 14.73
C VAL A 444 23.10 15.51 13.25
N VAL A 445 22.26 14.53 12.89
CA VAL A 445 21.86 14.32 11.50
C VAL A 445 21.01 15.46 10.97
N ILE A 446 20.05 15.97 11.76
CA ILE A 446 19.23 17.12 11.37
C ILE A 446 20.12 18.35 11.13
N GLY A 447 21.12 18.58 11.99
CA GLY A 447 22.09 19.66 11.81
C GLY A 447 22.88 19.55 10.50
N LEU A 448 23.32 18.34 10.14
CA LEU A 448 24.00 18.07 8.87
C LEU A 448 23.08 18.25 7.66
N ALA A 449 21.83 17.77 7.74
CA ALA A 449 20.85 17.94 6.67
C ALA A 449 20.51 19.42 6.44
N TRP A 450 20.36 20.18 7.54
CA TRP A 450 20.07 21.62 7.52
C TRP A 450 21.23 22.44 6.95
N SER A 451 22.47 22.16 7.35
CA SER A 451 23.64 22.88 6.83
C SER A 451 23.78 22.70 5.31
N ARG A 452 23.55 21.48 4.83
CA ARG A 452 23.54 21.16 3.40
C ARG A 452 22.41 21.88 2.66
N TRP A 453 21.19 21.86 3.20
CA TRP A 453 20.07 22.61 2.62
C TRP A 453 20.43 24.09 2.47
N LYS A 454 20.98 24.71 3.54
CA LYS A 454 21.35 26.13 3.52
C LYS A 454 22.40 26.43 2.45
N SER A 455 23.37 25.54 2.23
CA SER A 455 24.36 25.66 1.16
C SER A 455 23.70 25.67 -0.22
N LEU A 456 22.81 24.70 -0.49
CA LEU A 456 22.08 24.60 -1.77
C LEU A 456 21.11 25.77 -2.03
N MET A 457 20.65 26.44 -0.97
CA MET A 457 19.83 27.64 -1.08
C MET A 457 20.63 28.91 -1.35
N LYS A 458 21.95 28.92 -1.09
CA LYS A 458 22.82 30.07 -1.37
C LYS A 458 23.46 30.01 -2.76
N SER A 459 23.65 28.81 -3.31
CA SER A 459 24.34 28.57 -4.59
C SER A 459 23.42 28.67 -5.83
N ALA A 460 22.15 29.01 -5.64
CA ALA A 460 21.12 29.12 -6.68
C ALA A 460 20.34 30.40 -6.43
#